data_AF-A0A7L2RZG4-F1
#
_entry.id   AF-A0A7L2RZG4-F1
#
_cell.length_a   1.000
_cell.length_b   1.000
_cell.length_c   1.000
_cell.angle_alpha   90.00
_cell.angle_beta   90.00
_cell.angle_gamma   90.00
#
_symmetry.space_group_name_H-M   'P 1'
#
loop_
_entity.id
_entity.type
_entity.pdbx_description
1 polymer ?
#
loop_
_entity_poly.entity_id
_entity_poly.type
_entity_poly.pdbx_seq_one_letter_code
_entity_poly.pdbx_strand_id
1 'polypeptide(L)'
;SEGRALYQVHYESSEGQGSAFYDMVVVTTPLHPSRSNFTFENFEPPIADFPGAFQPSVTSVVHGYLNSSYFGFPDPKLFPFTSILTTDTPDLFFNAMDNICPVNISATFRRKQPQEAAVWRVLSQQPLDKHQLKTLFRSYYSVQVTEWQTYPRYDAAKSLPPIVLHENLFYLSGVEWVASSMEMIAVAAKNVALLAYNRWHQDLEKIDQKDLMHKVKTEL
;
A
#
# COMPACT_ATOMS: atom_id res chain seq x y z
N SER A 1 -20.81 -18.66 -30.06
CA SER A 1 -21.28 -18.33 -28.71
C SER A 1 -21.65 -16.87 -28.71
N GLU A 2 -22.92 -16.56 -28.48
CA GLU A 2 -23.42 -15.19 -28.35
C GLU A 2 -22.65 -14.43 -27.25
N GLY A 3 -22.40 -13.16 -27.52
CA GLY A 3 -21.13 -12.48 -27.23
C GLY A 3 -20.79 -12.28 -25.76
N ARG A 4 -19.54 -12.59 -25.41
CA ARG A 4 -18.93 -12.14 -24.15
C ARG A 4 -18.96 -10.61 -24.11
N ALA A 5 -19.24 -10.03 -22.94
CA ALA A 5 -19.13 -8.58 -22.76
C ALA A 5 -17.70 -8.14 -23.10
N LEU A 6 -17.58 -7.30 -24.13
CA LEU A 6 -16.31 -6.72 -24.56
C LEU A 6 -16.20 -5.30 -24.00
N TYR A 7 -15.10 -5.03 -23.32
CA TYR A 7 -14.77 -3.72 -22.79
C TYR A 7 -13.88 -2.97 -23.77
N GLN A 8 -14.29 -1.77 -24.19
CA GLN A 8 -13.39 -0.84 -24.85
C GLN A 8 -12.68 0.00 -23.80
N VAL A 9 -11.35 -0.11 -23.74
CA VAL A 9 -10.52 0.70 -22.84
C VAL A 9 -9.83 1.77 -23.65
N HIS A 10 -10.07 3.03 -23.29
CA HIS A 10 -9.38 4.19 -23.84
C HIS A 10 -8.19 4.53 -22.95
N TYR A 11 -7.03 4.80 -23.54
CA TYR A 11 -5.80 5.09 -22.80
C TYR A 11 -4.94 6.12 -23.52
N GLU A 12 -4.06 6.77 -22.75
CA GLU A 12 -3.04 7.68 -23.24
C GLU A 12 -1.66 7.03 -23.06
N SER A 13 -0.86 7.03 -24.12
CA SER A 13 0.50 6.48 -24.15
C SER A 13 1.49 7.50 -24.72
N SER A 14 2.79 7.15 -24.75
CA SER A 14 3.81 7.99 -25.39
C SER A 14 3.56 8.23 -26.88
N GLU A 15 2.76 7.38 -27.53
CA GLU A 15 2.40 7.47 -28.95
C GLU A 15 1.10 8.26 -29.18
N GLY A 16 0.45 8.73 -28.11
CA GLY A 16 -0.83 9.46 -28.12
C GLY A 16 -1.98 8.66 -27.53
N GLN A 17 -3.20 9.09 -27.85
CA GLN A 17 -4.45 8.46 -27.41
C GLN A 17 -4.76 7.21 -28.24
N GLY A 18 -5.25 6.16 -27.58
CA GLY A 18 -5.61 4.90 -28.22
C GLY A 18 -6.80 4.22 -27.54
N SER A 19 -7.29 3.14 -28.14
CA SER A 19 -8.26 2.26 -27.50
C SER A 19 -8.10 0.81 -27.96
N ALA A 20 -8.46 -0.13 -27.10
CA ALA A 20 -8.45 -1.56 -27.41
C ALA A 20 -9.61 -2.28 -26.72
N PHE A 21 -10.03 -3.40 -27.31
CA PHE A 21 -11.08 -4.26 -26.75
C PHE A 21 -10.48 -5.38 -25.89
N TYR A 22 -11.13 -5.64 -24.76
CA TYR A 22 -10.73 -6.68 -23.81
C TYR A 22 -11.94 -7.49 -23.35
N ASP A 23 -11.79 -8.81 -23.26
CA ASP A 23 -12.82 -9.70 -22.70
C ASP A 23 -12.94 -9.58 -21.17
N MET A 24 -11.86 -9.19 -20.50
CA MET A 24 -11.78 -9.08 -19.05
C MET A 24 -10.92 -7.88 -18.67
N VAL A 25 -11.35 -7.11 -17.67
CA VAL A 25 -10.63 -5.92 -17.19
C VAL A 25 -10.47 -6.00 -15.67
N VAL A 26 -9.27 -5.70 -15.19
CA VAL A 26 -8.95 -5.62 -13.76
C VAL A 26 -8.52 -4.20 -13.43
N VAL A 27 -9.27 -3.54 -12.55
CA VAL A 27 -9.00 -2.20 -12.05
C VAL A 27 -8.08 -2.30 -10.84
N THR A 28 -6.86 -1.78 -11.00
CA THR A 28 -5.78 -1.81 -9.99
C THR A 28 -5.42 -0.43 -9.45
N THR A 29 -6.27 0.56 -9.71
CA THR A 29 -6.16 1.92 -9.17
C THR A 29 -7.34 2.22 -8.24
N PRO A 30 -7.18 3.01 -7.17
CA PRO A 30 -8.28 3.39 -6.29
C PRO A 30 -9.41 4.10 -7.04
N LEU A 31 -10.64 3.61 -6.86
CA LEU A 31 -11.87 4.28 -7.31
C LEU A 31 -12.33 5.25 -6.22
N HIS A 32 -11.82 6.48 -6.29
CA HIS A 32 -12.07 7.52 -5.30
C HIS A 32 -12.26 8.88 -5.99
N PRO A 33 -13.23 9.72 -5.59
CA PRO A 33 -13.58 10.94 -6.35
C PRO A 33 -12.42 11.94 -6.54
N SER A 34 -11.43 11.92 -5.64
CA SER A 34 -10.25 12.80 -5.72
C SER A 34 -8.99 12.14 -6.31
N ARG A 35 -9.07 10.88 -6.75
CA ARG A 35 -7.90 10.10 -7.23
C ARG A 35 -8.14 9.34 -8.52
N SER A 36 -9.39 9.00 -8.82
CA SER A 36 -9.76 8.36 -10.09
C SER A 36 -9.36 9.29 -11.24
N ASN A 37 -8.50 8.80 -12.13
CA ASN A 37 -8.06 9.49 -13.33
C ASN A 37 -8.75 8.95 -14.60
N PHE A 38 -9.81 8.16 -14.43
CA PHE A 38 -10.58 7.53 -15.49
C PHE A 38 -12.05 7.40 -15.05
N THR A 39 -12.93 7.14 -16.01
CA THR A 39 -14.38 7.05 -15.80
C THR A 39 -14.93 5.78 -16.44
N PHE A 40 -16.07 5.31 -15.92
CA PHE A 40 -16.86 4.25 -16.53
C PHE A 40 -17.98 4.87 -17.35
N GLU A 41 -18.02 4.56 -18.64
CA GLU A 41 -19.03 5.07 -19.57
C GLU A 41 -19.99 3.94 -19.98
N ASN A 42 -21.27 4.27 -20.17
CA ASN A 42 -22.29 3.35 -20.69
C ASN A 42 -22.55 2.10 -19.82
N PHE A 43 -22.42 2.22 -18.49
CA PHE A 43 -22.82 1.17 -17.54
C PHE A 43 -24.19 1.45 -16.94
N GLU A 44 -25.05 0.44 -16.93
CA GLU A 44 -26.35 0.47 -16.25
C GLU A 44 -26.45 -0.71 -15.25
N PRO A 45 -26.47 -0.46 -13.94
CA PRO A 45 -26.34 0.84 -13.28
C PRO A 45 -24.91 1.43 -13.39
N PRO A 46 -24.74 2.75 -13.20
CA PRO A 46 -23.42 3.37 -13.16
C PRO A 46 -22.54 2.76 -12.06
N ILE A 47 -21.25 2.57 -12.36
CA ILE A 47 -20.27 2.12 -11.38
C ILE A 47 -19.85 3.33 -10.53
N ALA A 48 -20.08 3.22 -9.22
CA ALA A 48 -19.78 4.29 -8.27
C ALA A 48 -18.30 4.30 -7.84
N ASP A 49 -17.80 5.50 -7.51
CA ASP A 49 -16.59 5.65 -6.69
C ASP A 49 -16.85 5.28 -5.23
N PHE A 50 -15.79 4.94 -4.50
CA PHE A 50 -15.84 4.56 -3.09
C PHE A 50 -15.16 5.66 -2.25
N PRO A 51 -15.93 6.65 -1.74
CA PRO A 51 -15.37 7.78 -1.03
C PRO A 51 -14.83 7.40 0.36
N GLY A 52 -13.74 8.03 0.77
CA GLY A 52 -13.32 8.02 2.17
C GLY A 52 -11.97 8.68 2.43
N ALA A 53 -11.68 8.89 3.70
CA ALA A 53 -10.42 9.48 4.11
C ALA A 53 -9.27 8.47 4.00
N PHE A 54 -8.10 8.96 3.60
CA PHE A 54 -6.85 8.23 3.71
C PHE A 54 -6.03 8.80 4.87
N GLN A 55 -5.17 7.98 5.44
CA GLN A 55 -4.23 8.41 6.45
C GLN A 55 -3.05 9.12 5.75
N PRO A 56 -2.84 10.42 6.02
CA PRO A 56 -1.61 11.08 5.61
C PRO A 56 -0.44 10.45 6.38
N SER A 57 0.68 10.27 5.70
CA SER A 57 1.93 9.92 6.35
C SER A 57 3.06 10.61 5.64
N VAL A 58 4.04 11.05 6.42
CA VAL A 58 5.27 11.65 5.90
C VAL A 58 6.41 10.69 6.13
N THR A 59 7.20 10.49 5.09
CA THR A 59 8.46 9.75 5.16
C THR A 59 9.60 10.74 5.03
N SER A 60 10.42 10.86 6.08
CA SER A 60 11.65 11.64 6.06
C SER A 60 12.84 10.69 5.99
N VAL A 61 13.60 10.72 4.89
CA VAL A 61 14.87 10.00 4.74
C VAL A 61 16.02 10.93 5.13
N VAL A 62 16.68 10.63 6.24
CA VAL A 62 17.71 11.46 6.86
C VAL A 62 19.05 10.75 6.78
N HIS A 63 20.06 11.40 6.21
CA HIS A 63 21.44 10.95 6.32
C HIS A 63 22.12 11.71 7.46
N GLY A 64 22.41 11.03 8.57
CA GLY A 64 22.96 11.71 9.75
C GLY A 64 23.36 10.79 10.91
N TYR A 65 23.79 11.42 12.01
CA TYR A 65 24.17 10.78 13.26
C TYR A 65 22.98 10.75 14.20
N LEU A 66 22.52 9.55 14.57
CA LEU A 66 21.40 9.37 15.49
C LEU A 66 21.73 9.97 16.87
N ASN A 67 20.74 10.60 17.50
CA ASN A 67 20.80 10.95 18.91
C ASN A 67 20.30 9.77 19.77
N SER A 68 21.16 8.79 20.01
CA SER A 68 20.83 7.61 20.83
C SER A 68 20.38 7.96 22.25
N SER A 69 20.85 9.09 22.79
CA SER A 69 20.48 9.57 24.12
C SER A 69 18.98 9.87 24.25
N TYR A 70 18.33 10.31 23.17
CA TYR A 70 16.88 10.52 23.14
C TYR A 70 16.11 9.22 23.42
N PHE A 71 16.68 8.09 23.02
CA PHE A 71 16.10 6.75 23.24
C PHE A 71 16.60 6.08 24.53
N GLY A 72 17.24 6.84 25.43
CA GLY A 72 17.76 6.31 26.70
C GLY A 72 19.12 5.62 26.61
N PHE A 73 19.87 5.83 25.52
CA PHE A 73 21.23 5.28 25.34
C PHE A 73 22.27 6.40 25.23
N PRO A 74 22.82 6.90 26.35
CA PRO A 74 23.81 7.97 26.34
C PRO A 74 25.09 7.61 25.59
N ASP A 75 25.52 6.34 25.66
CA ASP A 75 26.60 5.81 24.84
C ASP A 75 26.02 5.17 23.56
N PRO A 76 26.27 5.76 22.37
CA PRO A 76 25.82 5.20 21.10
C PRO A 76 26.27 3.76 20.87
N LYS A 77 27.43 3.35 21.41
CA LYS A 77 27.95 1.98 21.24
C LYS A 77 27.03 0.92 21.83
N LEU A 78 26.21 1.30 22.80
CA LEU A 78 25.25 0.42 23.46
C LEU A 78 23.89 0.38 22.76
N PHE A 79 23.66 1.22 21.74
CA PHE A 79 22.39 1.27 21.01
C PHE A 79 22.29 0.08 20.04
N PRO A 80 21.43 -0.93 20.30
CA PRO A 80 21.45 -2.17 19.54
C PRO A 80 20.42 -2.18 18.39
N PHE A 81 19.58 -1.16 18.30
CA PHE A 81 18.37 -1.22 17.49
C PHE A 81 18.58 -0.69 16.08
N THR A 82 17.88 -1.31 15.15
CA THR A 82 17.88 -0.90 13.73
C THR A 82 16.52 -0.35 13.33
N SER A 83 15.52 -0.53 14.20
CA SER A 83 14.16 -0.08 14.04
C SER A 83 13.63 0.32 15.41
N ILE A 84 12.86 1.39 15.44
CA ILE A 84 12.24 2.00 16.60
C ILE A 84 10.78 2.13 16.23
N LEU A 85 9.91 1.43 16.94
CA LEU A 85 8.48 1.46 16.74
C LEU A 85 7.84 2.11 17.96
N THR A 86 6.80 2.89 17.73
CA THR A 86 6.11 3.61 18.80
C THR A 86 4.70 3.07 18.94
N THR A 87 4.12 3.25 20.12
CA THR A 87 2.69 3.07 20.34
C THR A 87 1.98 4.39 20.13
N ASP A 88 0.67 4.34 19.88
CA ASP A 88 -0.16 5.53 19.72
C ASP A 88 -0.11 6.39 21.00
N THR A 89 0.62 7.50 20.92
CA THR A 89 0.89 8.41 22.03
C THR A 89 0.71 9.83 21.50
N PRO A 90 -0.29 10.60 21.97
CA PRO A 90 -0.67 11.89 21.37
C PRO A 90 0.47 12.91 21.24
N ASP A 91 1.44 12.88 22.16
CA ASP A 91 2.54 13.86 22.22
C ASP A 91 3.74 13.47 21.35
N LEU A 92 3.73 12.30 20.70
CA LEU A 92 4.86 11.83 19.92
C LEU A 92 4.78 12.32 18.47
N PHE A 93 5.86 12.95 18.00
CA PHE A 93 5.90 13.57 16.67
C PHE A 93 6.29 12.61 15.53
N PHE A 94 6.57 11.34 15.83
CA PHE A 94 6.89 10.30 14.86
C PHE A 94 6.26 8.97 15.26
N ASN A 95 6.00 8.10 14.28
CA ASN A 95 5.33 6.81 14.45
C ASN A 95 6.33 5.64 14.45
N ALA A 96 7.38 5.76 13.64
CA ALA A 96 8.41 4.73 13.52
C ALA A 96 9.68 5.32 12.90
N MET A 97 10.79 4.65 13.14
CA MET A 97 12.07 5.01 12.57
C MET A 97 12.91 3.75 12.31
N ASP A 98 13.62 3.69 11.19
CA ASP A 98 14.46 2.54 10.86
C ASP A 98 15.71 2.91 10.07
N ASN A 99 16.76 2.13 10.24
CA ASN A 99 18.02 2.26 9.53
C ASN A 99 17.92 1.56 8.17
N ILE A 100 17.92 2.36 7.10
CA ILE A 100 17.73 1.86 5.74
C ILE A 100 19.00 1.13 5.29
N CYS A 101 18.82 -0.08 4.75
CA CYS A 101 19.88 -0.81 4.07
C CYS A 101 19.75 -0.64 2.55
N PRO A 102 20.86 -0.70 1.80
CA PRO A 102 20.80 -0.74 0.35
C PRO A 102 19.97 -1.93 -0.12
N VAL A 103 19.21 -1.75 -1.21
CA VAL A 103 18.42 -2.83 -1.82
C VAL A 103 19.34 -3.95 -2.32
N ASN A 104 20.52 -3.59 -2.86
CA ASN A 104 21.53 -4.56 -3.26
C ASN A 104 22.60 -4.68 -2.17
N ILE A 105 22.53 -5.76 -1.40
CA ILE A 105 23.44 -6.03 -0.28
C ILE A 105 24.61 -6.88 -0.78
N SER A 106 25.80 -6.30 -0.84
CA SER A 106 27.02 -7.06 -1.10
C SER A 106 27.40 -7.94 0.09
N ALA A 107 28.15 -9.01 -0.13
CA ALA A 107 28.68 -9.87 0.95
C ALA A 107 29.53 -9.09 1.98
N THR A 108 30.12 -7.96 1.54
CA THR A 108 30.95 -7.07 2.37
C THR A 108 30.14 -6.00 3.11
N PHE A 109 28.84 -5.86 2.84
CA PHE A 109 28.03 -4.86 3.51
C PHE A 109 27.98 -5.15 5.01
N ARG A 110 28.23 -4.11 5.79
CA ARG A 110 27.99 -4.08 7.22
C ARG A 110 27.14 -2.86 7.50
N ARG A 111 26.06 -3.07 8.24
CA ARG A 111 25.24 -1.95 8.71
C ARG A 111 26.13 -1.02 9.53
N LYS A 112 25.94 0.27 9.32
CA LYS A 112 26.69 1.32 10.02
C LYS A 112 26.46 1.21 11.52
N GLN A 113 27.55 1.29 12.29
CA GLN A 113 27.44 1.30 13.75
C GLN A 113 26.73 2.59 14.21
N PRO A 114 26.10 2.61 15.39
CA PRO A 114 25.34 3.78 15.84
C PRO A 114 26.16 5.07 15.97
N GLN A 115 27.49 4.97 16.13
CA GLN A 115 28.40 6.12 16.13
C GLN A 115 28.75 6.67 14.74
N GLU A 116 28.37 5.99 13.67
CA GLU A 116 28.60 6.42 12.29
C GLU A 116 27.34 7.08 11.71
N ALA A 117 27.54 8.00 10.77
CA ALA A 117 26.42 8.51 10.00
C ALA A 117 25.79 7.38 9.16
N ALA A 118 24.47 7.30 9.20
CA ALA A 118 23.71 6.32 8.45
C ALA A 118 22.45 6.96 7.85
N VAL A 119 21.78 6.22 6.98
CA VAL A 119 20.52 6.63 6.38
C VAL A 119 19.37 6.07 7.22
N TRP A 120 18.53 6.95 7.71
CA TRP A 120 17.39 6.63 8.54
C TRP A 120 16.10 7.07 7.85
N ARG A 121 15.10 6.20 7.87
CA ARG A 121 13.72 6.56 7.56
C ARG A 121 13.02 6.94 8.85
N VAL A 122 12.32 8.07 8.87
CA VAL A 122 11.41 8.45 9.95
C VAL A 122 10.02 8.60 9.36
N LEU A 123 9.05 7.89 9.94
CA LEU A 123 7.64 7.97 9.60
C LEU A 123 6.95 8.88 10.61
N SER A 124 6.22 9.89 10.14
CA SER A 124 5.50 10.87 10.98
C SER A 124 4.17 11.26 10.35
N GLN A 125 3.30 11.93 11.11
CA GLN A 125 2.04 12.46 10.60
C GLN A 125 2.21 13.75 9.78
N GLN A 126 3.27 14.50 10.06
CA GLN A 126 3.60 15.79 9.45
C GLN A 126 5.11 15.87 9.16
N PRO A 127 5.56 16.76 8.25
CA PRO A 127 6.98 16.98 8.02
C PRO A 127 7.71 17.37 9.32
N LEU A 128 8.89 16.78 9.54
CA LEU A 128 9.66 17.05 10.74
C LEU A 128 10.24 18.46 10.70
N ASP A 129 10.00 19.23 11.74
CA ASP A 129 10.62 20.55 11.89
C ASP A 129 12.11 20.43 12.30
N LYS A 130 12.82 21.57 12.29
CA LYS A 130 14.24 21.60 12.64
C LYS A 130 14.51 21.16 14.08
N HIS A 131 13.60 21.42 15.02
CA HIS A 131 13.74 21.03 16.42
C HIS A 131 13.56 19.52 16.58
N GLN A 132 12.55 18.94 15.95
CA GLN A 132 12.29 17.50 15.90
C GLN A 132 13.46 16.74 15.25
N LEU A 133 13.99 17.25 14.13
CA LEU A 133 15.20 16.69 13.51
C LEU A 133 16.41 16.74 14.44
N LYS A 134 16.65 17.86 15.13
CA LYS A 134 17.74 17.98 16.12
C LYS A 134 17.50 17.15 17.38
N THR A 135 16.25 16.79 17.67
CA THR A 135 15.90 15.87 18.75
C THR A 135 16.32 14.45 18.39
N LEU A 136 15.97 14.00 17.18
CA LEU A 136 16.29 12.64 16.70
C LEU A 136 17.75 12.46 16.26
N PHE A 137 18.40 13.53 15.77
CA PHE A 137 19.73 13.48 15.20
C PHE A 137 20.65 14.53 15.81
N ARG A 138 21.85 14.11 16.23
CA ARG A 138 22.89 15.03 16.74
C ARG A 138 23.35 15.99 15.65
N SER A 139 23.44 15.48 14.43
CA SER A 139 23.71 16.23 13.21
C SER A 139 23.26 15.41 12.00
N TYR A 140 22.95 16.09 10.89
CA TYR A 140 22.56 15.45 9.64
C TYR A 140 23.12 16.23 8.44
N TYR A 141 23.36 15.51 7.35
CA TYR A 141 23.87 16.04 6.08
C TYR A 141 22.73 16.41 5.13
N SER A 142 21.69 15.59 5.08
CA SER A 142 20.54 15.79 4.19
C SER A 142 19.27 15.18 4.77
N VAL A 143 18.14 15.75 4.35
CA VAL A 143 16.79 15.25 4.62
C VAL A 143 16.01 15.30 3.31
N GLN A 144 15.45 14.16 2.91
CA GLN A 144 14.50 14.07 1.80
C GLN A 144 13.13 13.75 2.39
N VAL A 145 12.12 14.54 2.03
CA VAL A 145 10.76 14.40 2.58
C VAL A 145 9.84 13.99 1.45
N THR A 146 8.98 13.01 1.71
CA THR A 146 7.89 12.64 0.81
C THR A 146 6.61 12.48 1.61
N GLU A 147 5.58 13.16 1.17
CA GLU A 147 4.24 13.08 1.74
C GLU A 147 3.40 12.09 0.95
N TRP A 148 2.76 11.19 1.68
CA TRP A 148 1.97 10.10 1.13
C TRP A 148 0.56 10.16 1.70
N GLN A 149 -0.40 9.77 0.88
CA GLN A 149 -1.72 9.40 1.36
C GLN A 149 -1.83 7.88 1.40
N THR A 150 -1.23 7.31 2.44
CA THR A 150 -0.74 5.93 2.46
C THR A 150 -1.80 4.86 2.35
N TYR A 151 -2.81 4.86 3.21
CA TYR A 151 -3.84 3.83 3.24
C TYR A 151 -5.20 4.39 3.68
N PRO A 152 -6.31 3.73 3.32
CA PRO A 152 -7.63 4.16 3.77
C PRO A 152 -7.75 4.19 5.30
N ARG A 153 -8.49 5.16 5.82
CA ARG A 153 -8.88 5.17 7.23
C ARG A 153 -10.02 4.17 7.41
N TYR A 154 -9.73 3.11 8.16
CA TYR A 154 -10.68 2.06 8.48
C TYR A 154 -11.75 2.56 9.44
N ASP A 155 -12.99 2.19 9.15
CA ASP A 155 -14.18 2.48 9.95
C ASP A 155 -15.09 1.24 9.90
N ALA A 156 -15.50 0.75 11.07
CA ALA A 156 -16.31 -0.45 11.21
C ALA A 156 -17.70 -0.32 10.52
N ALA A 157 -18.18 0.90 10.31
CA ALA A 157 -19.49 1.14 9.71
C ALA A 157 -19.48 1.17 8.17
N LYS A 158 -18.32 1.16 7.52
CA LYS A 158 -18.22 1.32 6.06
C LYS A 158 -18.41 0.00 5.33
N SER A 159 -19.27 0.02 4.31
CA SER A 159 -19.37 -1.08 3.34
C SER A 159 -18.10 -1.18 2.51
N LEU A 160 -17.58 -2.39 2.34
CA LEU A 160 -16.41 -2.65 1.50
C LEU A 160 -16.80 -2.60 0.02
N PRO A 161 -15.91 -2.11 -0.86
CA PRO A 161 -16.12 -2.20 -2.29
C PRO A 161 -16.23 -3.65 -2.76
N PRO A 162 -17.11 -3.97 -3.72
CA PRO A 162 -17.17 -5.31 -4.29
C PRO A 162 -15.94 -5.60 -5.15
N ILE A 163 -15.53 -6.87 -5.19
CA ILE A 163 -14.45 -7.32 -6.09
C ILE A 163 -14.93 -7.41 -7.54
N VAL A 164 -16.22 -7.63 -7.78
CA VAL A 164 -16.83 -7.69 -9.12
C VAL A 164 -17.68 -6.43 -9.31
N LEU A 165 -17.29 -5.55 -10.24
CA LEU A 165 -18.04 -4.34 -10.57
C LEU A 165 -19.08 -4.61 -11.66
N HIS A 166 -18.74 -5.46 -12.62
CA HIS A 166 -19.60 -5.94 -13.70
C HIS A 166 -19.12 -7.33 -14.15
N GLU A 167 -19.88 -8.03 -15.00
CA GLU A 167 -19.44 -9.29 -15.60
C GLU A 167 -18.07 -9.12 -16.28
N ASN A 168 -17.06 -9.84 -15.80
CA ASN A 168 -15.66 -9.77 -16.26
C ASN A 168 -14.92 -8.44 -16.03
N LEU A 169 -15.48 -7.53 -15.21
CA LEU A 169 -14.79 -6.34 -14.71
C LEU A 169 -14.58 -6.46 -13.19
N PHE A 170 -13.32 -6.50 -12.79
CA PHE A 170 -12.92 -6.75 -11.41
C PHE A 170 -12.25 -5.53 -10.78
N TYR A 171 -12.51 -5.27 -9.51
CA TYR A 171 -11.88 -4.22 -8.72
C TYR A 171 -10.94 -4.82 -7.68
N LEU A 172 -9.65 -4.77 -7.98
CA LEU A 172 -8.61 -5.36 -7.14
C LEU A 172 -8.26 -4.44 -5.96
N SER A 173 -8.10 -3.13 -6.21
CA SER A 173 -7.70 -2.17 -5.16
C SER A 173 -8.76 -1.94 -4.09
N GLY A 174 -9.97 -2.49 -4.25
CA GLY A 174 -10.98 -2.53 -3.20
C GLY A 174 -10.48 -3.17 -1.91
N VAL A 175 -9.51 -4.10 -1.99
CA VAL A 175 -8.89 -4.76 -0.82
C VAL A 175 -8.19 -3.76 0.11
N GLU A 176 -7.76 -2.59 -0.37
CA GLU A 176 -7.10 -1.59 0.46
C GLU A 176 -7.99 -1.11 1.62
N TRP A 177 -9.32 -1.15 1.44
CA TRP A 177 -10.31 -0.80 2.46
C TRP A 177 -10.47 -1.86 3.55
N VAL A 178 -9.99 -3.07 3.32
CA VAL A 178 -9.90 -4.14 4.32
C VAL A 178 -8.57 -4.08 5.04
N ALA A 179 -7.49 -4.08 4.26
CA ALA A 179 -6.12 -4.05 4.75
C ALA A 179 -5.19 -3.61 3.61
N SER A 180 -4.51 -2.49 3.79
CA SER A 180 -3.60 -1.91 2.81
C SER A 180 -2.19 -2.35 3.13
N SER A 181 -1.76 -3.41 2.43
CA SER A 181 -0.38 -3.89 2.45
C SER A 181 -0.02 -4.53 1.12
N MET A 182 1.29 -4.63 0.86
CA MET A 182 1.81 -5.27 -0.36
C MET A 182 1.47 -6.78 -0.41
N GLU A 183 1.36 -7.42 0.75
CA GLU A 183 0.95 -8.81 0.87
C GLU A 183 -0.53 -8.96 0.54
N MET A 184 -1.38 -8.06 1.05
CA MET A 184 -2.82 -8.11 0.81
C MET A 184 -3.17 -7.84 -0.65
N ILE A 185 -2.50 -6.90 -1.31
CA ILE A 185 -2.69 -6.66 -2.74
C ILE A 185 -2.24 -7.87 -3.58
N ALA A 186 -1.17 -8.56 -3.18
CA ALA A 186 -0.72 -9.78 -3.86
C ALA A 186 -1.69 -10.96 -3.69
N VAL A 187 -2.26 -11.13 -2.48
CA VAL A 187 -3.31 -12.12 -2.22
C VAL A 187 -4.56 -11.82 -3.05
N ALA A 188 -4.99 -10.55 -3.07
CA ALA A 188 -6.13 -10.12 -3.88
C ALA A 188 -5.89 -10.36 -5.37
N ALA A 189 -4.70 -10.04 -5.88
CA ALA A 189 -4.31 -10.27 -7.27
C ALA A 189 -4.41 -11.75 -7.65
N LYS A 190 -3.89 -12.65 -6.80
CA LYS A 190 -4.00 -14.10 -7.03
C LYS A 190 -5.46 -14.55 -7.09
N ASN A 191 -6.29 -14.06 -6.16
CA ASN A 191 -7.71 -14.44 -6.12
C ASN A 191 -8.49 -13.91 -7.32
N VAL A 192 -8.25 -12.66 -7.75
CA VAL A 192 -8.85 -12.09 -8.96
C VAL A 192 -8.41 -12.85 -10.21
N ALA A 193 -7.13 -13.23 -10.32
CA ALA A 193 -6.64 -14.03 -11.44
C ALA A 193 -7.30 -15.41 -11.50
N LEU A 194 -7.47 -16.09 -10.36
CA LEU A 194 -8.19 -17.36 -10.28
C LEU A 194 -9.68 -17.21 -10.62
N LEU A 195 -10.31 -16.14 -10.14
CA LEU A 195 -11.70 -15.82 -10.47
C LEU A 195 -11.88 -15.60 -11.98
N ALA A 196 -11.01 -14.80 -12.59
CA ALA A 196 -11.00 -14.54 -14.03
C ALA A 196 -10.78 -15.83 -14.84
N TYR A 197 -9.80 -16.65 -14.43
CA TYR A 197 -9.51 -17.95 -15.05
C TYR A 197 -10.73 -18.88 -15.02
N ASN A 198 -11.36 -19.05 -13.85
CA ASN A 198 -12.53 -19.92 -13.73
C ASN A 198 -13.71 -19.40 -14.56
N ARG A 199 -13.94 -18.07 -14.61
CA ARG A 199 -14.97 -17.48 -15.48
C ARG A 199 -14.69 -17.70 -16.97
N TRP A 200 -13.42 -17.57 -17.38
CA TRP A 200 -13.01 -17.77 -18.77
C TRP A 200 -13.32 -19.18 -19.25
N HIS A 201 -13.11 -20.18 -18.38
CA HIS A 201 -13.37 -21.59 -18.64
C HIS A 201 -14.79 -22.05 -18.30
N GLN A 202 -15.66 -21.15 -17.80
CA GLN A 202 -17.02 -21.47 -17.32
C GLN A 202 -17.05 -22.50 -16.17
N ASP A 203 -15.96 -22.61 -15.41
CA ASP A 203 -15.84 -23.45 -14.21
C ASP A 203 -16.48 -22.76 -12.99
N LEU A 204 -17.76 -22.42 -13.08
CA LEU A 204 -18.45 -21.63 -12.05
C LEU A 204 -18.55 -22.33 -10.70
N GLU A 205 -18.48 -23.67 -10.67
CA GLU A 205 -18.45 -24.46 -9.44
C GLU A 205 -17.20 -24.21 -8.58
N LYS A 206 -16.13 -23.68 -9.17
CA LYS A 206 -14.91 -23.30 -8.45
C LYS A 206 -15.00 -21.91 -7.82
N ILE A 207 -16.06 -21.16 -8.10
CA ILE A 207 -16.31 -19.80 -7.59
C ILE A 207 -17.36 -19.89 -6.47
N ASP A 208 -17.12 -19.20 -5.35
CA ASP A 208 -18.05 -19.11 -4.21
C ASP A 208 -18.63 -20.47 -3.76
N GLN A 209 -17.75 -21.46 -3.60
CA GLN A 209 -18.10 -22.81 -3.18
C GLN A 209 -18.90 -22.79 -1.86
N LYS A 210 -20.20 -23.10 -1.92
CA LYS A 210 -21.12 -23.03 -0.77
C LYS A 210 -20.68 -23.87 0.44
N ASP A 211 -20.03 -25.02 0.19
CA ASP A 211 -19.57 -25.93 1.25
C ASP A 211 -18.10 -25.74 1.63
N LEU A 212 -17.43 -24.70 1.15
CA LEU A 212 -16.00 -24.48 1.40
C LEU A 212 -15.70 -24.45 2.91
N MET A 213 -16.52 -23.75 3.68
CA MET A 213 -16.36 -23.64 5.13
C MET A 213 -16.53 -24.98 5.85
N HIS A 214 -17.33 -25.90 5.28
CA HIS A 214 -17.44 -27.26 5.80
C HIS A 214 -16.20 -28.08 5.43
N LYS A 215 -15.73 -27.98 4.18
CA LYS A 215 -14.53 -28.69 3.68
C LYS A 215 -13.26 -28.29 4.44
N VAL A 216 -13.04 -27.00 4.65
CA VAL A 216 -11.86 -26.46 5.36
C VAL A 216 -11.82 -26.94 6.82
N LYS A 217 -12.97 -27.08 7.48
CA LYS A 217 -13.05 -27.59 8.86
C LYS A 217 -12.69 -29.08 8.97
N THR A 218 -12.89 -29.85 7.92
CA THR A 218 -12.54 -31.29 7.89
C THR A 218 -11.08 -31.56 7.49
N GLU A 219 -10.35 -30.55 7.02
CA GLU A 219 -8.94 -30.67 6.62
C GLU A 219 -7.93 -30.12 7.67
N LEU A 220 -8.43 -29.50 8.75
CA LEU A 220 -7.67 -29.01 9.90
C LEU A 220 -7.84 -29.94 11.11
#